data_AF-A0A0H5SLC0-F1
#
_entry.id   AF-A0A0H5SLC0-F1
#
_cell.length_a   1.000
_cell.length_b   1.000
_cell.length_c   1.000
_cell.angle_alpha   90.00
_cell.angle_beta   90.00
_cell.angle_gamma   90.00
#
_symmetry.space_group_name_H-M   'P 1'
#
loop_
_entity.id
_entity.type
_entity.pdbx_description
1 polymer ?
#
loop_
_entity_poly.entity_id
_entity_poly.type
_entity_poly.pdbx_seq_one_letter_code
_entity_poly.pdbx_strand_id
1 'polypeptide(L)'
;MDRILYEGKSKIIYEGEDENSYIIRFKDTATAFNGVKKEEIPEKGRLNAEISNLLYEYLEENGIKTHLIKVIDETTILVRKAEIVMVEVIIRNLAAGSFSKKYGVPEGTPLANTVVEFSLKSDELGDPMINDSQITALKIATAEELKEMSEQAKKINELLSGLFLKAGIILVDFKLEFGRAGKEIILCDEISPDSCRFWDANTKEKLDKDRFRRDLGNVTEGYKEVLRRLKDVIGV
;
A
#
# COMPACT_ATOMS: atom_id res chain seq x y z
N MET A 1 17.70 21.19 8.79
CA MET A 1 17.76 20.01 7.89
C MET A 1 17.44 18.84 8.78
N ASP A 2 16.26 18.25 8.59
CA ASP A 2 15.80 17.16 9.45
C ASP A 2 16.67 15.92 9.22
N ARG A 3 16.97 15.21 10.31
CA ARG A 3 17.88 14.06 10.28
C ARG A 3 17.18 12.88 9.60
N ILE A 4 17.81 12.30 8.56
CA ILE A 4 17.34 11.05 7.95
C ILE A 4 17.47 9.92 8.97
N LEU A 5 16.35 9.24 9.23
CA LEU A 5 16.29 8.06 10.11
C LEU A 5 16.38 6.76 9.31
N TYR A 6 15.73 6.73 8.14
CA TYR A 6 15.69 5.55 7.28
C TYR A 6 15.43 5.98 5.83
N GLU A 7 16.12 5.33 4.88
CA GLU A 7 15.83 5.49 3.46
C GLU A 7 15.45 4.13 2.87
N GLY A 8 14.18 4.01 2.49
CA GLY A 8 13.64 2.83 1.83
C GLY A 8 13.71 2.94 0.31
N LYS A 9 13.10 1.96 -0.37
CA LYS A 9 13.06 1.90 -1.85
C LYS A 9 12.34 3.09 -2.48
N SER A 10 11.15 3.45 -1.96
CA SER A 10 10.29 4.50 -2.53
C SER A 10 10.10 5.73 -1.64
N LYS A 11 10.59 5.70 -0.38
CA LYS A 11 10.33 6.75 0.61
C LYS A 11 11.55 6.99 1.51
N ILE A 12 11.70 8.20 2.01
CA ILE A 12 12.68 8.58 3.04
C ILE A 12 11.92 8.98 4.30
N ILE A 13 12.38 8.51 5.45
CA ILE A 13 11.83 8.83 6.77
C ILE A 13 12.83 9.74 7.50
N TYR A 14 12.33 10.87 7.97
CA TYR A 14 13.04 11.85 8.78
C TYR A 14 12.45 11.90 10.19
N GLU A 15 13.22 12.48 11.11
CA GLU A 15 12.69 12.90 12.41
C GLU A 15 11.52 13.87 12.23
N GLY A 16 10.48 13.73 13.06
CA GLY A 16 9.28 14.55 13.00
C GLY A 16 9.42 15.89 13.73
N GLU A 17 8.29 16.55 13.94
CA GLU A 17 8.21 17.81 14.69
C GLU A 17 8.38 17.59 16.21
N ASP A 18 8.11 16.37 16.68
CA ASP A 18 8.27 15.93 18.07
C ASP A 18 8.65 14.44 18.16
N GLU A 19 8.80 13.93 19.39
CA GLU A 19 9.20 12.54 19.65
C GLU A 19 8.17 11.48 19.22
N ASN A 20 6.93 11.90 18.91
CA ASN A 20 5.78 11.08 18.58
C ASN A 20 5.39 11.18 17.09
N SER A 21 6.22 11.81 16.27
CA SER A 21 5.97 11.99 14.85
C SER A 21 7.19 11.68 13.98
N TYR A 22 6.93 11.37 12.72
CA TYR A 22 7.92 11.24 11.66
C TYR A 22 7.51 12.06 10.44
N ILE A 23 8.49 12.51 9.67
CA ILE A 23 8.24 13.07 8.34
C ILE A 23 8.57 12.00 7.31
N ILE A 24 7.66 11.76 6.37
CA ILE A 24 7.86 10.83 5.25
C ILE A 24 7.87 11.63 3.95
N ARG A 25 8.91 11.43 3.14
CA ARG A 25 9.01 11.98 1.79
C ARG A 25 8.97 10.87 0.75
N PHE A 26 8.08 10.99 -0.23
CA PHE A 26 7.95 10.08 -1.36
C PHE A 26 9.01 10.40 -2.43
N LYS A 27 9.59 9.34 -3.02
CA LYS A 27 10.59 9.43 -4.09
C LYS A 27 9.99 9.04 -5.44
N ASP A 28 10.60 9.57 -6.50
CA ASP A 28 10.30 9.20 -7.89
C ASP A 28 10.89 7.84 -8.28
N THR A 29 11.77 7.28 -7.43
CA THR A 29 12.37 5.97 -7.62
C THR A 29 11.31 4.85 -7.64
N ALA A 30 11.21 4.14 -8.76
CA ALA A 30 10.50 2.87 -8.88
C ALA A 30 11.49 1.70 -8.80
N THR A 31 11.09 0.63 -8.10
CA THR A 31 11.86 -0.63 -8.02
C THR A 31 10.96 -1.83 -8.23
N ALA A 32 11.49 -2.88 -8.87
CA ALA A 32 10.81 -4.16 -9.08
C ALA A 32 11.80 -5.32 -8.97
N PHE A 33 11.27 -6.54 -8.77
CA PHE A 33 12.04 -7.78 -8.66
C PHE A 33 13.16 -7.69 -7.62
N ASN A 34 12.81 -7.32 -6.39
CA ASN A 34 13.75 -7.14 -5.27
C ASN A 34 14.93 -6.19 -5.59
N GLY A 35 14.66 -5.12 -6.33
CA GLY A 35 15.64 -4.08 -6.64
C GLY A 35 16.48 -4.35 -7.88
N VAL A 36 16.31 -5.50 -8.55
CA VAL A 36 17.00 -5.81 -9.82
C VAL A 36 16.64 -4.80 -10.90
N LYS A 37 15.39 -4.34 -10.92
CA LYS A 37 14.94 -3.26 -11.81
C LYS A 37 14.72 -2.00 -11.00
N LYS A 38 15.40 -0.91 -11.36
CA LYS A 38 15.31 0.41 -10.71
C LYS A 38 15.35 1.52 -11.75
N GLU A 39 14.46 2.48 -11.64
CA GLU A 39 14.36 3.63 -12.54
C GLU A 39 13.78 4.84 -11.80
N GLU A 40 14.16 6.06 -12.19
CA GLU A 40 13.51 7.29 -11.73
C GLU A 40 12.33 7.59 -12.66
N ILE A 41 11.11 7.61 -12.11
CA ILE A 41 9.89 7.89 -12.85
C ILE A 41 9.38 9.27 -12.40
N PRO A 42 9.54 10.33 -13.22
CA PRO A 42 9.12 11.67 -12.85
C PRO A 42 7.65 11.72 -12.39
N GLU A 43 7.41 12.54 -11.36
CA GLU A 43 6.11 12.74 -10.71
C GLU A 43 5.57 11.55 -9.91
N LYS A 44 6.23 10.38 -9.93
CA LYS A 44 5.73 9.17 -9.26
C LYS A 44 5.58 9.37 -7.75
N GLY A 45 6.53 10.05 -7.11
CA GLY A 45 6.50 10.37 -5.69
C GLY A 45 5.33 11.26 -5.33
N ARG A 46 5.12 12.33 -6.12
CA ARG A 46 3.99 13.26 -5.97
C ARG A 46 2.65 12.55 -6.12
N LEU A 47 2.48 11.79 -7.20
CA LEU A 47 1.23 11.07 -7.48
C LEU A 47 0.92 10.04 -6.39
N ASN A 48 1.92 9.32 -5.89
CA ASN A 48 1.73 8.39 -4.78
C ASN A 48 1.31 9.09 -3.49
N ALA A 49 1.99 10.19 -3.13
CA ALA A 49 1.65 10.95 -1.95
C ALA A 49 0.21 11.46 -2.04
N GLU A 50 -0.16 12.08 -3.15
CA GLU A 50 -1.50 12.64 -3.35
C GLU A 50 -2.60 11.58 -3.32
N ILE A 51 -2.42 10.45 -4.02
CA ILE A 51 -3.37 9.32 -3.97
C ILE A 51 -3.46 8.76 -2.55
N SER A 52 -2.32 8.51 -1.88
CA SER A 52 -2.31 7.93 -0.54
C SER A 52 -3.00 8.83 0.49
N ASN A 53 -2.81 10.15 0.38
CA ASN A 53 -3.44 11.11 1.29
C ASN A 53 -4.96 11.14 1.12
N LEU A 54 -5.45 11.20 -0.13
CA LEU A 54 -6.89 11.13 -0.42
C LEU A 54 -7.52 9.84 0.11
N LEU A 55 -6.83 8.71 -0.03
CA LEU A 55 -7.30 7.43 0.48
C LEU A 55 -7.28 7.39 2.01
N TYR A 56 -6.26 7.95 2.66
CA TYR A 56 -6.24 8.04 4.13
C TYR A 56 -7.37 8.91 4.66
N GLU A 57 -7.59 10.10 4.10
CA GLU A 57 -8.70 10.98 4.49
C GLU A 57 -10.04 10.25 4.38
N TYR A 58 -10.31 9.61 3.23
CA TYR A 58 -11.52 8.81 3.04
C TYR A 58 -11.64 7.65 4.06
N LEU A 59 -10.54 6.95 4.34
CA LEU A 59 -10.54 5.85 5.30
C LEU A 59 -10.77 6.34 6.74
N GLU A 60 -10.22 7.49 7.12
CA GLU A 60 -10.41 8.12 8.42
C GLU A 60 -11.85 8.57 8.65
N GLU A 61 -12.48 9.17 7.64
CA GLU A 61 -13.91 9.50 7.65
C GLU A 61 -14.79 8.25 7.85
N ASN A 62 -14.31 7.08 7.43
CA ASN A 62 -14.97 5.78 7.58
C ASN A 62 -14.48 4.98 8.80
N GLY A 63 -13.77 5.64 9.73
CA GLY A 63 -13.37 5.10 11.03
C GLY A 63 -12.23 4.10 10.98
N ILE A 64 -11.32 4.22 10.02
CA ILE A 64 -10.01 3.55 10.02
C ILE A 64 -8.99 4.53 10.58
N LYS A 65 -8.22 4.11 11.59
CA LYS A 65 -7.15 4.95 12.14
C LYS A 65 -5.90 4.82 11.28
N THR A 66 -5.36 5.93 10.82
CA THR A 66 -4.12 5.95 10.05
C THR A 66 -3.02 6.67 10.83
N HIS A 67 -1.80 6.59 10.29
CA HIS A 67 -0.69 7.38 10.79
C HIS A 67 -0.68 8.81 10.26
N LEU A 68 -1.51 9.22 9.29
CA LEU A 68 -1.47 10.57 8.73
C LEU A 68 -1.80 11.61 9.80
N ILE A 69 -0.99 12.66 9.92
CA ILE A 69 -1.28 13.84 10.76
C ILE A 69 -1.60 15.04 9.88
N LYS A 70 -0.72 15.34 8.92
CA LYS A 70 -0.92 16.43 7.95
C LYS A 70 -0.09 16.23 6.70
N VAL A 71 -0.57 16.77 5.59
CA VAL A 71 0.19 16.94 4.36
C VAL A 71 1.05 18.20 4.47
N ILE A 72 2.37 18.09 4.30
CA ILE A 72 3.31 19.22 4.39
C ILE A 72 3.45 19.89 3.02
N ASP A 73 3.68 19.07 1.99
CA ASP A 73 3.77 19.49 0.60
C ASP A 73 3.36 18.34 -0.34
N GLU A 74 3.54 18.54 -1.65
CA GLU A 74 3.18 17.61 -2.72
C GLU A 74 3.82 16.21 -2.60
N THR A 75 4.92 16.07 -1.87
CA THR A 75 5.66 14.80 -1.72
C THR A 75 5.94 14.43 -0.26
N THR A 76 5.57 15.27 0.70
CA THR A 76 5.99 15.15 2.09
C THR A 76 4.79 15.20 3.03
N ILE A 77 4.75 14.27 3.99
CA ILE A 77 3.70 14.16 4.99
C ILE A 77 4.29 14.05 6.40
N LEU A 78 3.57 14.56 7.40
CA LEU A 78 3.82 14.30 8.80
C LEU A 78 2.91 13.15 9.25
N VAL A 79 3.50 12.17 9.94
CA VAL A 79 2.78 10.98 10.42
C VAL A 79 3.02 10.72 11.90
N ARG A 80 2.08 10.06 12.56
CA ARG A 80 2.22 9.50 13.90
C ARG A 80 3.33 8.46 13.87
N LYS A 81 4.21 8.53 14.86
CA LYS A 81 5.21 7.50 15.11
C LYS A 81 4.50 6.21 15.53
N ALA A 82 4.86 5.12 14.87
CA ALA A 82 4.39 3.78 15.19
C ALA A 82 5.55 2.79 15.04
N GLU A 83 5.57 1.77 15.89
CA GLU A 83 6.45 0.62 15.72
C GLU A 83 5.84 -0.29 14.65
N ILE A 84 6.45 -0.36 13.48
CA ILE A 84 5.94 -1.17 12.37
C ILE A 84 5.95 -2.64 12.75
N VAL A 85 4.80 -3.30 12.59
CA VAL A 85 4.72 -4.75 12.64
C VAL A 85 5.37 -5.27 11.37
N MET A 86 6.44 -6.08 11.50
CA MET A 86 7.29 -6.49 10.37
C MET A 86 6.64 -7.55 9.47
N VAL A 87 5.37 -7.35 9.13
CA VAL A 87 4.55 -8.19 8.27
C VAL A 87 3.76 -7.30 7.33
N GLU A 88 3.80 -7.63 6.05
CA GLU A 88 2.93 -7.06 5.03
C GLU A 88 1.61 -7.84 5.01
N VAL A 89 0.48 -7.13 5.12
CA VAL A 89 -0.86 -7.71 5.04
C VAL A 89 -1.38 -7.53 3.61
N ILE A 90 -1.58 -8.63 2.91
CA ILE A 90 -1.96 -8.63 1.49
C ILE A 90 -3.41 -9.08 1.36
N ILE A 91 -4.23 -8.25 0.72
CA ILE A 91 -5.61 -8.58 0.35
C ILE A 91 -5.67 -8.90 -1.13
N ARG A 92 -6.36 -9.99 -1.51
CA ARG A 92 -6.63 -10.33 -2.91
C ARG A 92 -8.11 -10.53 -3.17
N ASN A 93 -8.61 -9.84 -4.19
CA ASN A 93 -9.97 -9.99 -4.72
C ASN A 93 -9.97 -10.84 -5.99
N LEU A 94 -8.95 -10.68 -6.84
CA LEU A 94 -8.69 -11.54 -8.01
C LEU A 94 -7.30 -12.17 -7.89
N ALA A 95 -7.12 -13.32 -8.54
CA ALA A 95 -5.79 -13.91 -8.69
C ALA A 95 -4.93 -13.03 -9.61
N ALA A 96 -3.76 -12.59 -9.14
CA ALA A 96 -2.79 -11.86 -9.96
C ALA A 96 -1.36 -12.04 -9.43
N GLY A 97 -0.38 -11.62 -10.22
CA GLY A 97 1.02 -11.50 -9.78
C GLY A 97 1.61 -12.78 -9.17
N SER A 98 2.20 -12.64 -7.98
CA SER A 98 2.86 -13.75 -7.27
C SER A 98 1.89 -14.87 -6.89
N PHE A 99 0.63 -14.55 -6.60
CA PHE A 99 -0.40 -15.54 -6.28
C PHE A 99 -0.70 -16.45 -7.47
N SER A 100 -0.98 -15.86 -8.63
CA SER A 100 -1.21 -16.60 -9.88
C SER A 100 -0.03 -17.52 -10.23
N LYS A 101 1.20 -17.00 -10.11
CA LYS A 101 2.41 -17.79 -10.36
C LYS A 101 2.56 -18.94 -9.36
N LYS A 102 2.34 -18.69 -8.07
CA LYS A 102 2.54 -19.67 -7.00
C LYS A 102 1.54 -20.82 -7.06
N TYR A 103 0.27 -20.51 -7.31
CA TYR A 103 -0.81 -21.49 -7.25
C TYR A 103 -1.28 -22.00 -8.62
N GLY A 104 -0.67 -21.52 -9.72
CA GLY A 104 -1.04 -21.91 -11.08
C GLY A 104 -2.42 -21.45 -11.50
N VAL A 105 -2.92 -20.36 -10.91
CA VAL A 105 -4.26 -19.82 -11.19
C VAL A 105 -4.14 -18.70 -12.24
N PRO A 106 -4.93 -18.72 -13.33
CA PRO A 106 -4.90 -17.68 -14.35
C PRO A 106 -5.10 -16.28 -13.76
N GLU A 107 -4.32 -15.30 -14.23
CA GLU A 107 -4.48 -13.89 -13.81
C GLU A 107 -5.88 -13.37 -14.18
N GLY A 108 -6.51 -12.68 -13.25
CA GLY A 108 -7.87 -12.16 -13.36
C GLY A 108 -8.96 -13.13 -12.89
N THR A 109 -8.61 -14.35 -12.44
CA THR A 109 -9.58 -15.30 -11.92
C THR A 109 -10.23 -14.74 -10.65
N PRO A 110 -11.58 -14.65 -10.58
CA PRO A 110 -12.29 -14.29 -9.36
C PRO A 110 -12.05 -15.32 -8.25
N LEU A 111 -11.72 -14.84 -7.06
CA LEU A 111 -11.55 -15.70 -5.90
C LEU A 111 -12.90 -15.94 -5.22
N ALA A 112 -13.13 -17.15 -4.69
CA ALA A 112 -14.41 -17.51 -4.06
C ALA A 112 -14.70 -16.69 -2.78
N ASN A 113 -13.66 -16.13 -2.17
CA ASN A 113 -13.71 -15.21 -1.06
C ASN A 113 -12.49 -14.28 -1.12
N THR A 114 -12.55 -13.15 -0.42
CA THR A 114 -11.37 -12.30 -0.20
C THR A 114 -10.29 -13.10 0.52
N VAL A 115 -9.11 -13.15 -0.07
CA VAL A 115 -7.93 -13.80 0.51
C VAL A 115 -7.15 -12.77 1.32
N VAL A 116 -6.77 -13.14 2.55
CA VAL A 116 -5.81 -12.39 3.38
C VAL A 116 -4.56 -13.24 3.50
N GLU A 117 -3.42 -12.69 3.13
CA GLU A 117 -2.11 -13.32 3.19
C GLU A 117 -1.13 -12.43 3.94
N PHE A 118 -0.08 -13.05 4.49
CA PHE A 118 1.00 -12.34 5.14
C PHE A 118 2.33 -12.64 4.46
N SER A 119 3.17 -11.63 4.36
CA SER A 119 4.59 -11.73 4.00
C SER A 119 5.44 -11.12 5.09
N LEU A 120 6.54 -11.77 5.48
CA LEU A 120 7.52 -11.16 6.37
C LEU A 120 8.15 -9.97 5.66
N LYS A 121 8.15 -8.79 6.26
CA LYS A 121 8.80 -7.61 5.68
C LYS A 121 10.32 -7.74 5.84
N SER A 122 11.00 -8.24 4.81
CA SER A 122 12.44 -8.44 4.81
C SER A 122 12.98 -8.48 3.38
N ASP A 123 13.54 -7.34 2.96
CA ASP A 123 14.16 -7.20 1.64
C ASP A 123 15.31 -8.20 1.43
N GLU A 124 16.07 -8.51 2.49
CA GLU A 124 17.16 -9.50 2.48
C GLU A 124 16.66 -10.91 2.18
N LEU A 125 15.51 -11.29 2.73
CA LEU A 125 14.91 -12.61 2.55
C LEU A 125 13.93 -12.66 1.37
N GLY A 126 13.72 -11.54 0.68
CA GLY A 126 12.80 -11.43 -0.45
C GLY A 126 11.33 -11.55 -0.06
N ASP A 127 10.96 -11.00 1.09
CA ASP A 127 9.59 -10.91 1.61
C ASP A 127 8.81 -12.24 1.64
N PRO A 128 9.36 -13.31 2.28
CA PRO A 128 8.79 -14.64 2.20
C PRO A 128 7.38 -14.68 2.81
N MET A 129 6.49 -15.47 2.20
CA MET A 129 5.17 -15.71 2.79
C MET A 129 5.31 -16.37 4.16
N ILE A 130 4.49 -15.90 5.09
CA ILE A 130 4.47 -16.35 6.47
C ILE A 130 3.01 -16.54 6.89
N ASN A 131 2.72 -17.51 7.74
CA ASN A 131 1.37 -17.72 8.28
C ASN A 131 1.28 -17.29 9.75
N ASP A 132 0.06 -17.28 10.29
CA ASP A 132 -0.24 -16.84 11.66
C ASP A 132 0.58 -17.59 12.72
N SER A 133 0.76 -18.91 12.55
CA SER A 133 1.51 -19.73 13.52
C SER A 133 3.00 -19.41 13.50
N GLN A 134 3.57 -19.08 12.33
CA GLN A 134 4.95 -18.66 12.19
C GLN A 134 5.15 -17.24 12.72
N ILE A 135 4.23 -16.31 12.44
CA ILE A 135 4.27 -14.93 12.95
C ILE A 135 4.29 -14.91 14.48
N THR A 136 3.39 -15.69 15.10
CA THR A 136 3.30 -15.80 16.56
C THR A 136 4.50 -16.54 17.16
N ALA A 137 4.97 -17.63 16.53
CA ALA A 137 6.17 -18.35 16.99
C ALA A 137 7.44 -17.49 16.97
N LEU A 138 7.56 -16.59 15.98
CA LEU A 138 8.66 -15.62 15.88
C LEU A 138 8.44 -14.35 16.71
N LYS A 139 7.30 -14.25 17.42
CA LYS A 139 6.92 -13.10 18.26
C LYS A 139 6.88 -11.77 17.49
N ILE A 140 6.56 -11.80 16.20
CA ILE A 140 6.45 -10.57 15.38
C ILE A 140 5.13 -9.84 15.71
N ALA A 141 4.05 -10.60 15.91
CA ALA A 141 2.76 -10.10 16.38
C ALA A 141 2.04 -11.16 17.24
N THR A 142 1.15 -10.71 18.11
CA THR A 142 0.25 -11.61 18.88
C THR A 142 -0.91 -12.08 18.02
N ALA A 143 -1.63 -13.10 18.49
CA ALA A 143 -2.83 -13.59 17.81
C ALA A 143 -3.94 -12.52 17.74
N GLU A 144 -4.05 -11.69 18.78
CA GLU A 144 -4.99 -10.57 18.86
C GLU A 144 -4.64 -9.49 17.83
N GLU A 145 -3.37 -9.11 17.72
CA GLU A 145 -2.91 -8.14 16.72
C GLU A 145 -3.13 -8.66 15.30
N LEU A 146 -2.82 -9.94 15.04
CA LEU A 146 -3.08 -10.56 13.73
C LEU A 146 -4.56 -10.53 13.35
N LYS A 147 -5.42 -10.84 14.31
CA LYS A 147 -6.87 -10.76 14.12
C LYS A 147 -7.30 -9.33 13.83
N GLU A 148 -6.85 -8.37 14.63
CA GLU A 148 -7.17 -6.95 14.45
C GLU A 148 -6.70 -6.42 13.08
N MET A 149 -5.45 -6.67 12.69
CA MET A 149 -4.92 -6.28 11.38
C MET A 149 -5.70 -6.93 10.23
N SER A 150 -6.09 -8.20 10.37
CA SER A 150 -6.89 -8.90 9.35
C SER A 150 -8.30 -8.33 9.20
N GLU A 151 -8.95 -8.01 10.32
CA GLU A 151 -10.28 -7.40 10.35
C GLU A 151 -10.24 -5.98 9.77
N GLN A 152 -9.25 -5.16 10.16
CA GLN A 152 -9.02 -3.84 9.58
C GLN A 152 -8.75 -3.92 8.08
N ALA A 153 -7.88 -4.84 7.63
CA ALA A 153 -7.57 -5.01 6.21
C ALA A 153 -8.78 -5.42 5.37
N LYS A 154 -9.67 -6.28 5.90
CA LYS A 154 -10.94 -6.62 5.24
C LYS A 154 -11.89 -5.42 5.17
N LYS A 155 -12.01 -4.64 6.25
CA LYS A 155 -12.83 -3.42 6.23
C LYS A 155 -12.29 -2.39 5.22
N ILE A 156 -10.97 -2.20 5.16
CA ILE A 156 -10.31 -1.36 4.16
C ILE A 156 -10.61 -1.88 2.74
N ASN A 157 -10.56 -3.20 2.52
CA ASN A 157 -10.90 -3.80 1.23
C ASN A 157 -12.32 -3.46 0.79
N GLU A 158 -13.31 -3.60 1.67
CA GLU A 158 -14.71 -3.29 1.36
C GLU A 158 -14.88 -1.81 0.98
N LEU A 159 -14.30 -0.91 1.78
CA LEU A 159 -14.35 0.53 1.56
C LEU A 159 -13.69 0.94 0.23
N LEU A 160 -12.47 0.46 -0.02
CA LEU A 160 -11.70 0.82 -1.20
C LEU A 160 -12.22 0.14 -2.46
N SER A 161 -12.66 -1.12 -2.39
CA SER A 161 -13.27 -1.80 -3.54
C SER A 161 -14.53 -1.07 -3.99
N GLY A 162 -15.37 -0.61 -3.07
CA GLY A 162 -16.54 0.20 -3.37
C GLY A 162 -16.18 1.56 -3.99
N LEU A 163 -15.18 2.25 -3.43
CA LEU A 163 -14.71 3.54 -3.93
C LEU A 163 -14.14 3.44 -5.34
N PHE A 164 -13.20 2.51 -5.57
CA PHE A 164 -12.56 2.33 -6.86
C PHE A 164 -13.53 1.82 -7.93
N LEU A 165 -14.50 0.98 -7.56
CA LEU A 165 -15.51 0.53 -8.52
C LEU A 165 -16.37 1.70 -9.02
N LYS A 166 -16.73 2.66 -8.15
CA LYS A 166 -17.40 3.92 -8.57
C LYS A 166 -16.51 4.74 -9.51
N ALA A 167 -15.19 4.66 -9.33
CA ALA A 167 -14.20 5.28 -10.20
C ALA A 167 -13.92 4.48 -11.48
N GLY A 168 -14.66 3.39 -11.75
CA GLY A 168 -14.45 2.53 -12.91
C GLY A 168 -13.12 1.77 -12.87
N ILE A 169 -12.60 1.50 -11.67
CA ILE A 169 -11.35 0.79 -11.40
C ILE A 169 -11.64 -0.45 -10.56
N ILE A 170 -11.06 -1.58 -10.95
CA ILE A 170 -11.06 -2.82 -10.17
C ILE A 170 -9.84 -2.82 -9.27
N LEU A 171 -10.09 -2.90 -7.95
CA LEU A 171 -9.07 -3.18 -6.96
C LEU A 171 -8.79 -4.68 -6.93
N VAL A 172 -7.74 -5.10 -7.61
CA VAL A 172 -7.39 -6.52 -7.84
C VAL A 172 -6.80 -7.16 -6.58
N ASP A 173 -5.76 -6.52 -6.06
CA ASP A 173 -5.12 -6.84 -4.79
C ASP A 173 -4.41 -5.59 -4.28
N PHE A 174 -4.06 -5.59 -3.00
CA PHE A 174 -3.24 -4.54 -2.40
C PHE A 174 -2.55 -5.02 -1.13
N LYS A 175 -1.55 -4.25 -0.72
CA LYS A 175 -0.69 -4.52 0.42
C LYS A 175 -0.81 -3.38 1.42
N LEU A 176 -0.96 -3.72 2.69
CA LEU A 176 -0.98 -2.79 3.81
C LEU A 176 0.16 -3.11 4.78
N GLU A 177 0.59 -2.10 5.51
CA GLU A 177 1.48 -2.24 6.66
C GLU A 177 0.81 -1.55 7.86
N PHE A 178 0.91 -2.18 9.02
CA PHE A 178 0.34 -1.66 10.26
C PHE A 178 1.46 -1.40 11.28
N GLY A 179 1.20 -0.51 12.21
CA GLY A 179 2.12 -0.22 13.30
C GLY A 179 1.42 -0.06 14.65
N ARG A 180 2.18 -0.33 15.71
CA ARG A 180 1.77 -0.10 17.10
C ARG A 180 2.02 1.36 17.45
N ALA A 181 0.94 2.11 17.68
CA ALA A 181 0.99 3.46 18.24
C ALA A 181 0.46 3.40 19.69
N GLY A 182 1.36 3.12 20.62
CA GLY A 182 0.99 2.84 22.02
C GLY A 182 0.24 1.51 22.12
N LYS A 183 -1.06 1.55 22.44
CA LYS A 183 -1.93 0.36 22.53
C LYS A 183 -2.78 0.14 21.28
N GLU A 184 -2.68 1.01 20.28
CA GLU A 184 -3.50 0.96 19.08
C GLU A 184 -2.71 0.36 17.92
N ILE A 185 -3.38 -0.45 17.10
CA ILE A 185 -2.90 -0.83 15.77
C ILE A 185 -3.48 0.15 14.76
N ILE A 186 -2.60 0.89 14.08
CA ILE A 186 -2.99 1.88 13.07
C ILE A 186 -2.42 1.50 11.70
N LEU A 187 -3.12 1.93 10.65
CA LEU A 187 -2.67 1.80 9.27
C LEU A 187 -1.49 2.75 9.01
N CYS A 188 -0.42 2.23 8.42
CA CYS A 188 0.83 2.93 8.14
C CYS A 188 1.23 2.78 6.66
N ASP A 189 2.46 3.22 6.34
CA ASP A 189 3.07 3.17 5.01
C ASP A 189 2.32 3.99 3.95
N GLU A 190 1.89 3.38 2.83
CA GLU A 190 1.16 4.06 1.75
C GLU A 190 0.08 3.17 1.14
N ILE A 191 -0.98 3.79 0.62
CA ILE A 191 -1.91 3.16 -0.32
C ILE A 191 -1.82 3.92 -1.65
N SER A 192 -1.24 3.28 -2.66
CA SER A 192 -0.97 3.93 -3.95
C SER A 192 -0.89 2.89 -5.07
N PRO A 193 -0.77 3.30 -6.34
CA PRO A 193 -0.56 2.36 -7.42
C PRO A 193 0.77 1.57 -7.32
N ASP A 194 1.66 1.89 -6.37
CA ASP A 194 2.81 1.06 -6.02
C ASP A 194 2.46 -0.14 -5.13
N SER A 195 1.51 0.03 -4.21
CA SER A 195 1.06 -0.97 -3.22
C SER A 195 -0.25 -1.66 -3.59
N CYS A 196 -0.93 -1.20 -4.64
CA CYS A 196 -2.18 -1.77 -5.16
C CYS A 196 -2.01 -2.25 -6.61
N ARG A 197 -2.85 -3.21 -7.02
CA ARG A 197 -3.12 -3.50 -8.43
C ARG A 197 -4.47 -2.92 -8.83
N PHE A 198 -4.45 -2.06 -9.83
CA PHE A 198 -5.60 -1.33 -10.34
C PHE A 198 -5.78 -1.65 -11.81
N TRP A 199 -6.92 -2.23 -12.16
CA TRP A 199 -7.28 -2.45 -13.56
C TRP A 199 -8.48 -1.61 -13.95
N ASP A 200 -8.48 -1.05 -15.14
CA ASP A 200 -9.68 -0.44 -15.71
C ASP A 200 -10.83 -1.47 -15.73
N ALA A 201 -12.01 -1.08 -15.27
CA ALA A 201 -13.12 -2.00 -15.13
C ALA A 201 -13.62 -2.56 -16.46
N ASN A 202 -13.50 -1.78 -17.54
CA ASN A 202 -13.99 -2.12 -18.88
C ASN A 202 -12.93 -2.85 -19.69
N THR A 203 -11.72 -2.30 -19.76
CA THR A 203 -10.65 -2.80 -20.65
C THR A 203 -9.69 -3.75 -19.98
N LYS A 204 -9.69 -3.83 -18.65
CA LYS A 204 -8.69 -4.52 -17.82
C LYS A 204 -7.26 -3.98 -18.00
N GLU A 205 -7.11 -2.78 -18.56
CA GLU A 205 -5.82 -2.10 -18.65
C GLU A 205 -5.26 -1.89 -17.24
N LYS A 206 -3.97 -2.17 -17.06
CA LYS A 206 -3.29 -1.98 -15.77
C LYS A 206 -2.93 -0.52 -15.59
N LEU A 207 -3.31 0.06 -14.46
CA LEU A 207 -3.07 1.46 -14.08
C LEU A 207 -2.07 1.59 -12.92
N ASP A 208 -1.38 0.48 -12.61
CA ASP A 208 -0.53 0.33 -11.45
C ASP A 208 0.93 0.00 -11.82
N LYS A 209 1.76 -0.23 -10.80
CA LYS A 209 3.18 -0.54 -10.96
C LYS A 209 3.47 -1.76 -11.83
N ASP A 210 2.53 -2.65 -12.10
CA ASP A 210 2.71 -3.72 -13.07
C ASP A 210 3.04 -3.20 -14.48
N ARG A 211 2.65 -1.96 -14.82
CA ARG A 211 3.12 -1.30 -16.05
C ARG A 211 4.64 -1.18 -16.09
N PHE A 212 5.24 -0.79 -14.97
CA PHE A 212 6.70 -0.76 -14.81
C PHE A 212 7.28 -2.18 -14.73
N ARG A 213 6.67 -3.09 -13.95
CA ARG A 213 7.20 -4.46 -13.78
C ARG A 213 7.25 -5.23 -15.10
N ARG A 214 6.34 -4.95 -16.03
CA ARG A 214 6.15 -5.69 -17.30
C ARG A 214 6.47 -4.88 -18.55
N ASP A 215 7.11 -3.72 -18.41
CA ASP A 215 7.54 -2.88 -19.54
C ASP A 215 6.39 -2.46 -20.47
N LEU A 216 5.22 -2.14 -19.91
CA LEU A 216 4.03 -1.73 -20.66
C LEU A 216 3.99 -0.24 -21.03
N GLY A 217 5.03 0.52 -20.65
CA GLY A 217 5.10 1.98 -20.83
C GLY A 217 4.04 2.75 -20.04
N ASN A 218 4.00 4.07 -20.19
CA ASN A 218 2.96 4.96 -19.65
C ASN A 218 2.66 4.76 -18.14
N VAL A 219 3.70 4.56 -17.33
CA VAL A 219 3.56 4.32 -15.88
C VAL A 219 2.90 5.52 -15.20
N THR A 220 3.49 6.71 -15.36
CA THR A 220 2.98 7.97 -14.79
C THR A 220 1.57 8.28 -15.27
N GLU A 221 1.25 8.02 -16.53
CA GLU A 221 -0.10 8.27 -17.08
C GLU A 221 -1.14 7.34 -16.46
N GLY A 222 -0.81 6.08 -16.17
CA GLY A 222 -1.68 5.19 -15.40
C GLY A 222 -1.98 5.76 -14.00
N TYR A 223 -0.96 6.29 -13.33
CA TYR A 223 -1.11 6.85 -11.97
C TYR A 223 -1.92 8.15 -11.99
N LYS A 224 -1.69 9.02 -12.98
CA LYS A 224 -2.50 10.23 -13.22
C LYS A 224 -3.97 9.89 -13.45
N GLU A 225 -4.25 8.83 -14.22
CA GLU A 225 -5.62 8.40 -14.47
C GLU A 225 -6.30 7.85 -13.20
N VAL A 226 -5.57 7.10 -12.36
CA VAL A 226 -6.09 6.69 -11.04
C VAL A 226 -6.43 7.91 -10.20
N LEU A 227 -5.52 8.87 -10.07
CA LEU A 227 -5.74 10.08 -9.29
C LEU A 227 -6.94 10.88 -9.80
N ARG A 228 -7.03 11.10 -11.12
CA ARG A 228 -8.12 11.85 -11.76
C ARG A 228 -9.47 11.21 -11.44
N ARG A 229 -9.62 9.90 -11.65
CA ARG A 229 -10.89 9.21 -11.39
C ARG A 229 -11.22 9.14 -9.90
N LEU A 230 -10.22 9.03 -9.03
CA LEU A 230 -10.41 9.04 -7.59
C LEU A 230 -10.96 10.39 -7.12
N LYS A 231 -10.38 11.49 -7.60
CA LYS A 231 -10.85 12.86 -7.33
C LYS A 231 -12.29 13.07 -7.80
N ASP A 232 -12.63 12.61 -9.01
CA ASP A 232 -13.99 12.71 -9.56
C ASP A 232 -15.04 12.07 -8.62
N VAL A 233 -14.69 10.94 -7.97
CA VAL A 233 -15.61 10.21 -7.07
C VAL A 233 -15.66 10.77 -5.65
N ILE A 234 -14.53 11.28 -5.15
CA ILE A 234 -14.46 11.92 -3.82
C ILE A 234 -15.05 13.34 -3.86
N GLY A 235 -15.01 14.01 -5.02
CA GLY A 235 -15.57 15.35 -5.21
C GLY A 235 -14.60 16.48 -4.88
N VAL A 236 -13.30 16.30 -5.19
CA VAL A 236 -12.22 17.28 -4.94
C VAL A 236 -11.46 17.66 -6.20
#